data_AF-A0A1I7T725-F1
#
_entry.id   AF-A0A1I7T725-F1
#
_cell.length_a   1.000
_cell.length_b   1.000
_cell.length_c   1.000
_cell.angle_alpha   90.00
_cell.angle_beta   90.00
_cell.angle_gamma   90.00
#
_symmetry.space_group_name_H-M   'P 1'
#
loop_
_entity.id
_entity.type
_entity.pdbx_description
1 polymer ?
#
loop_
_entity_poly.entity_id
_entity_poly.type
_entity_poly.pdbx_seq_one_letter_code
_entity_poly.pdbx_strand_id
1 'polypeptide(L)'
;MEPLLYNLIILKEDYKDWVEAEQDEIDLKSVFKRFSTNHIFYKWHTCISENLLWIEDAEKFWDEFMFASQKCDLRANVNQIGIVTLKNYDEQKHVVFPKIYNFGPHNLFSIGIGRDIQAERQFRRKMRKLGNNVTFYGADPVSYINDDLYSRIGTYFPLALGAQSGISSAMVMIEDGGYRPKSMIHVDILYFFKNLLNVTIHKHQDYPERKTEFMVFVKRIIEEKRFGIFGGDQYIHNRMFLFNFESKYCIRKFLNKFA
;
A
#
# COMPACT_ATOMS: atom_id res chain seq x y z
N MET A 1 -5.74 -17.05 26.73
CA MET A 1 -6.83 -17.16 25.73
C MET A 1 -7.37 -18.57 25.73
N GLU A 2 -8.68 -18.77 25.81
CA GLU A 2 -9.29 -20.09 25.60
C GLU A 2 -8.97 -20.61 24.18
N PRO A 3 -8.50 -21.87 24.03
CA PRO A 3 -8.21 -22.47 22.73
C PRO A 3 -9.37 -22.42 21.72
N LEU A 4 -10.61 -22.34 22.22
CA LEU A 4 -11.84 -22.31 21.42
C LEU A 4 -12.00 -21.01 20.62
N LEU A 5 -11.75 -19.84 21.24
CA LEU A 5 -11.88 -18.54 20.56
C LEU A 5 -10.84 -18.39 19.46
N TYR A 6 -9.62 -18.86 19.73
CA TYR A 6 -8.52 -18.90 18.78
C TYR A 6 -8.85 -19.77 17.55
N ASN A 7 -9.32 -21.01 17.76
CA ASN A 7 -9.72 -21.90 16.66
C ASN A 7 -10.87 -21.33 15.83
N LEU A 8 -11.81 -20.60 16.47
CA LEU A 8 -12.92 -19.96 15.77
C LEU A 8 -12.46 -18.84 14.83
N ILE A 9 -11.48 -18.01 15.23
CA ILE A 9 -10.92 -16.95 14.39
C ILE A 9 -10.28 -17.55 13.13
N ILE A 10 -9.50 -18.62 13.29
CA ILE A 10 -8.80 -19.29 12.19
C ILE A 10 -9.81 -19.88 11.20
N LEU A 11 -10.80 -20.64 11.69
CA LEU A 11 -11.81 -21.26 10.84
C LEU A 11 -12.62 -20.20 10.07
N LYS A 12 -12.89 -19.05 10.70
CA LYS A 12 -13.58 -17.93 10.06
C LYS A 12 -12.77 -17.34 8.91
N GLU A 13 -11.45 -17.17 9.09
CA GLU A 13 -10.56 -16.68 8.03
C GLU A 13 -10.43 -17.68 6.87
N ASP A 14 -10.25 -18.96 7.17
CA ASP A 14 -10.11 -19.99 6.13
C ASP A 14 -11.40 -20.14 5.30
N TYR A 15 -12.57 -20.05 5.95
CA TYR A 15 -13.86 -20.01 5.25
C TYR A 15 -13.98 -18.77 4.35
N LYS A 16 -13.60 -17.59 4.86
CA LYS A 16 -13.62 -16.35 4.07
C LYS A 16 -12.69 -16.43 2.86
N ASP A 17 -11.50 -16.99 3.03
CA ASP A 17 -10.56 -17.25 1.95
C ASP A 17 -11.14 -18.15 0.86
N TRP A 18 -11.88 -19.20 1.25
CA TRP A 18 -12.55 -20.10 0.33
C TRP A 18 -13.64 -19.38 -0.48
N VAL A 19 -14.48 -18.58 0.18
CA VAL A 19 -15.53 -17.79 -0.49
C VAL A 19 -14.93 -16.76 -1.46
N GLU A 20 -13.86 -16.08 -1.07
CA GLU A 20 -13.24 -15.03 -1.89
C GLU A 20 -12.41 -15.58 -3.07
N ALA A 21 -12.03 -16.87 -3.05
CA ALA A 21 -11.15 -17.45 -4.06
C ALA A 21 -11.73 -17.41 -5.49
N GLU A 22 -13.04 -17.33 -5.64
CA GLU A 22 -13.73 -17.19 -6.93
C GLU A 22 -13.51 -15.79 -7.55
N GLN A 23 -13.49 -14.74 -6.71
CA GLN A 23 -13.26 -13.37 -7.14
C GLN A 23 -11.84 -13.17 -7.71
N ASP A 24 -10.87 -13.98 -7.25
CA ASP A 24 -9.50 -13.92 -7.75
C ASP A 24 -9.43 -14.11 -9.27
N GLU A 25 -10.23 -14.98 -9.88
CA GLU A 25 -10.17 -15.18 -11.34
C GLU A 25 -10.64 -13.93 -12.09
N ILE A 26 -11.67 -13.26 -11.58
CA ILE A 26 -12.19 -12.02 -12.14
C ILE A 26 -11.13 -10.92 -12.03
N ASP A 27 -10.51 -10.79 -10.86
CA ASP A 27 -9.46 -9.82 -10.60
C ASP A 27 -8.24 -10.07 -11.49
N LEU A 28 -7.80 -11.32 -11.63
CA LEU A 28 -6.66 -11.69 -12.47
C LEU A 28 -6.94 -11.55 -13.97
N LYS A 29 -8.19 -11.68 -14.44
CA LYS A 29 -8.56 -11.32 -15.82
C LYS A 29 -8.29 -9.84 -16.11
N SER A 30 -8.41 -8.96 -15.12
CA SER A 30 -8.10 -7.53 -15.28
C SER A 30 -6.60 -7.28 -15.47
N VAL A 31 -5.75 -8.10 -14.85
CA VAL A 31 -4.28 -8.04 -14.95
C VAL A 31 -3.81 -8.25 -16.39
N PHE A 32 -4.45 -9.14 -17.15
CA PHE A 32 -4.02 -9.44 -18.53
C PHE A 32 -4.61 -8.52 -19.61
N LYS A 33 -5.44 -7.53 -19.24
CA LYS A 33 -5.94 -6.54 -20.22
C LYS A 33 -4.77 -5.72 -20.80
N ARG A 34 -4.82 -5.51 -22.12
CA ARG A 34 -3.87 -4.67 -22.88
C ARG A 34 -4.50 -3.30 -23.12
N PHE A 35 -3.76 -2.24 -22.83
CA PHE A 35 -4.18 -0.86 -23.04
C PHE A 35 -2.95 0.03 -23.26
N SER A 36 -3.16 1.18 -23.91
CA SER A 36 -2.10 2.16 -24.12
C SER A 36 -1.84 2.94 -22.83
N THR A 37 -0.86 2.47 -22.05
CA THR A 37 -0.50 3.03 -20.74
C THR A 37 0.06 4.45 -20.84
N ASN A 38 0.75 4.76 -21.95
CA ASN A 38 1.26 6.10 -22.24
C ASN A 38 0.12 7.12 -22.39
N HIS A 39 -0.99 6.72 -23.00
CA HIS A 39 -2.16 7.60 -23.17
C HIS A 39 -2.84 7.90 -21.84
N ILE A 40 -2.96 6.89 -20.98
CA ILE A 40 -3.49 7.06 -19.61
C ILE A 40 -2.61 8.03 -18.84
N PHE A 41 -1.28 7.81 -18.84
CA PHE A 41 -0.34 8.69 -18.14
C PHE A 41 -0.41 10.12 -18.65
N TYR A 42 -0.40 10.33 -19.98
CA TYR A 42 -0.49 11.67 -20.57
C TYR A 42 -1.79 12.39 -20.17
N LYS A 43 -2.95 11.72 -20.31
CA LYS A 43 -4.23 12.29 -19.92
C LYS A 43 -4.29 12.64 -18.43
N TRP A 44 -3.79 11.75 -17.58
CA TRP A 44 -3.72 11.97 -16.15
C TRP A 44 -2.80 13.16 -15.83
N HIS A 45 -1.61 13.19 -16.42
CA HIS A 45 -0.60 14.22 -16.20
C HIS A 45 -1.08 15.61 -16.62
N THR A 46 -1.71 15.72 -17.80
CA THR A 46 -2.32 16.97 -18.25
C THR A 46 -3.38 17.45 -17.24
N CYS A 47 -4.29 16.56 -16.84
CA CYS A 47 -5.34 16.91 -15.89
C CYS A 47 -4.77 17.33 -14.53
N ILE A 48 -3.85 16.56 -13.94
CA ILE A 48 -3.35 16.86 -12.60
C ILE A 48 -2.53 18.16 -12.60
N SER A 49 -1.79 18.42 -13.68
CA SER A 49 -1.04 19.66 -13.86
C SER A 49 -1.96 20.88 -13.88
N GLU A 50 -3.06 20.81 -14.65
CA GLU A 50 -4.07 21.87 -14.75
C GLU A 50 -4.78 22.14 -13.41
N ASN A 51 -4.95 21.14 -12.56
CA ASN A 51 -5.68 21.29 -11.30
C ASN A 51 -4.77 21.71 -10.13
N LEU A 52 -3.48 21.32 -10.11
CA LEU A 52 -2.64 21.47 -8.92
C LEU A 52 -1.43 22.41 -9.05
N LEU A 53 -0.79 22.56 -10.21
CA LEU A 53 0.51 23.24 -10.29
C LEU A 53 0.44 24.74 -9.93
N TRP A 54 -0.68 25.38 -10.25
CA TRP A 54 -0.90 26.81 -10.01
C TRP A 54 -1.26 27.16 -8.55
N ILE A 55 -1.54 26.16 -7.69
CA ILE A 55 -1.90 26.41 -6.29
C ILE A 55 -0.62 26.67 -5.49
N GLU A 56 -0.43 27.90 -5.01
CA GLU A 56 0.76 28.29 -4.23
C GLU A 56 0.59 28.11 -2.72
N ASP A 57 -0.66 28.12 -2.24
CA ASP A 57 -1.00 27.93 -0.83
C ASP A 57 -1.04 26.44 -0.47
N ALA A 58 -0.23 26.04 0.52
CA ALA A 58 -0.06 24.64 0.90
C ALA A 58 -1.29 24.02 1.57
N GLU A 59 -2.09 24.81 2.28
CA GLU A 59 -3.35 24.39 2.89
C GLU A 59 -4.38 24.06 1.81
N LYS A 60 -4.61 25.02 0.89
CA LYS A 60 -5.46 24.81 -0.27
C LYS A 60 -4.98 23.66 -1.14
N PHE A 61 -3.67 23.52 -1.35
CA PHE A 61 -3.13 22.41 -2.13
C PHE A 61 -3.48 21.07 -1.50
N TRP A 62 -3.32 20.95 -0.17
CA TRP A 62 -3.63 19.75 0.58
C TRP A 62 -5.11 19.35 0.44
N ASP A 63 -6.02 20.32 0.58
CA ASP A 63 -7.47 20.08 0.50
C ASP A 63 -7.94 19.74 -0.93
N GLU A 64 -7.35 20.37 -1.95
CA GLU A 64 -7.70 20.15 -3.36
C GLU A 64 -7.08 18.87 -3.95
N PHE A 65 -5.99 18.38 -3.37
CA PHE A 65 -5.23 17.24 -3.90
C PHE A 65 -6.10 16.00 -4.14
N MET A 66 -6.93 15.65 -3.16
CA MET A 66 -7.77 14.45 -3.22
C MET A 66 -8.79 14.55 -4.37
N PHE A 67 -9.54 15.65 -4.44
CA PHE A 67 -10.54 15.87 -5.49
C PHE A 67 -9.90 15.93 -6.88
N ALA A 68 -8.76 16.60 -7.01
CA ALA A 68 -8.00 16.65 -8.25
C ALA A 68 -7.52 15.25 -8.67
N SER A 69 -6.97 14.46 -7.74
CA SER A 69 -6.54 13.09 -8.00
C SER A 69 -7.70 12.22 -8.49
N GLN A 70 -8.82 12.17 -7.77
CA GLN A 70 -9.99 11.36 -8.16
C GLN A 70 -10.55 11.77 -9.52
N LYS A 71 -10.70 13.08 -9.76
CA LYS A 71 -11.17 13.63 -11.03
C LYS A 71 -10.25 13.23 -12.18
N CYS A 72 -8.93 13.33 -11.98
CA CYS A 72 -7.95 13.02 -13.01
C CYS A 72 -7.81 11.52 -13.26
N ASP A 73 -7.97 10.69 -12.23
CA ASP A 73 -8.00 9.24 -12.35
C ASP A 73 -9.19 8.77 -13.20
N LEU A 74 -10.38 9.33 -12.94
CA LEU A 74 -11.58 9.07 -13.73
C LEU A 74 -11.41 9.53 -15.18
N ARG A 75 -10.94 10.78 -15.40
CA ARG A 75 -10.76 11.34 -16.75
C ARG A 75 -9.74 10.56 -17.59
N ALA A 76 -8.71 10.02 -16.96
CA ALA A 76 -7.68 9.24 -17.63
C ALA A 76 -8.01 7.75 -17.76
N ASN A 77 -9.11 7.27 -17.16
CA ASN A 77 -9.44 5.85 -17.02
C ASN A 77 -8.32 5.05 -16.35
N VAL A 78 -7.81 5.54 -15.21
CA VAL A 78 -6.73 4.89 -14.45
C VAL A 78 -7.10 3.48 -14.00
N ASN A 79 -8.38 3.20 -13.79
CA ASN A 79 -8.87 1.83 -13.50
C ASN A 79 -8.44 0.79 -14.55
N GLN A 80 -8.19 1.20 -15.80
CA GLN A 80 -7.70 0.31 -16.85
C GLN A 80 -6.31 -0.22 -16.56
N ILE A 81 -5.50 0.40 -15.68
CA ILE A 81 -4.15 -0.07 -15.37
C ILE A 81 -4.09 -1.44 -14.67
N GLY A 82 -5.25 -1.99 -14.29
CA GLY A 82 -5.35 -3.29 -13.62
C GLY A 82 -5.15 -3.17 -12.11
N ILE A 83 -5.65 -2.08 -11.51
CA ILE A 83 -5.70 -1.93 -10.06
C ILE A 83 -6.74 -2.91 -9.52
N VAL A 84 -6.29 -3.76 -8.61
CA VAL A 84 -7.11 -4.68 -7.85
C VAL A 84 -7.25 -4.18 -6.43
N THR A 85 -8.47 -4.19 -5.93
CA THR A 85 -8.77 -3.84 -4.54
C THR A 85 -8.75 -5.11 -3.68
N LEU A 86 -7.98 -5.08 -2.60
CA LEU A 86 -7.91 -6.11 -1.57
C LEU A 86 -8.63 -5.59 -0.33
N LYS A 87 -9.59 -6.36 0.19
CA LYS A 87 -10.47 -5.91 1.27
C LYS A 87 -10.05 -6.46 2.63
N ASN A 88 -9.88 -5.57 3.58
CA ASN A 88 -9.91 -5.84 5.01
C ASN A 88 -11.32 -5.54 5.56
N TYR A 89 -11.56 -5.79 6.85
CA TYR A 89 -12.82 -5.53 7.54
C TYR A 89 -13.15 -4.04 7.66
N ASP A 90 -12.13 -3.23 7.92
CA ASP A 90 -12.23 -1.79 8.18
C ASP A 90 -11.62 -0.91 7.07
N GLU A 91 -10.86 -1.51 6.15
CA GLU A 91 -10.17 -0.77 5.09
C GLU A 91 -10.02 -1.54 3.77
N GLN A 92 -9.52 -0.85 2.76
CA GLN A 92 -9.20 -1.40 1.44
C GLN A 92 -7.77 -1.05 1.07
N LYS A 93 -7.05 -2.01 0.49
CA LYS A 93 -5.70 -1.85 -0.05
C LYS A 93 -5.75 -2.00 -1.57
N HIS A 94 -4.99 -1.20 -2.31
CA HIS A 94 -4.97 -1.26 -3.78
C HIS A 94 -3.62 -1.77 -4.29
N VAL A 95 -3.66 -2.66 -5.27
CA VAL A 95 -2.47 -3.34 -5.80
C VAL A 95 -2.54 -3.42 -7.33
N VAL A 96 -1.41 -3.19 -8.00
CA VAL A 96 -1.22 -3.60 -9.39
C VAL A 96 -0.35 -4.86 -9.40
N PHE A 97 -0.92 -5.99 -9.83
CA PHE A 97 -0.21 -7.26 -9.87
C PHE A 97 0.79 -7.30 -11.04
N PRO A 98 1.93 -8.01 -10.88
CA PRO A 98 2.84 -8.25 -11.99
C PRO A 98 2.12 -9.03 -13.10
N LYS A 99 2.30 -8.58 -14.35
CA LYS A 99 1.74 -9.23 -15.55
C LYS A 99 2.66 -10.32 -16.11
N ILE A 100 3.80 -10.57 -15.43
CA ILE A 100 4.79 -11.58 -15.80
C ILE A 100 4.70 -12.74 -14.82
N TYR A 101 4.60 -13.95 -15.37
CA TYR A 101 4.57 -15.21 -14.64
C TYR A 101 5.99 -15.56 -14.13
N ASN A 102 6.09 -16.14 -12.93
CA ASN A 102 7.36 -16.59 -12.31
C ASN A 102 8.47 -15.52 -12.26
N PHE A 103 8.13 -14.26 -11.95
CA PHE A 103 9.05 -13.13 -12.02
C PHE A 103 9.65 -12.71 -10.67
N GLY A 104 10.92 -13.06 -10.45
CA GLY A 104 11.79 -12.46 -9.43
C GLY A 104 11.38 -12.74 -7.98
N PRO A 105 12.18 -12.26 -7.01
CA PRO A 105 11.73 -12.23 -5.62
C PRO A 105 10.69 -11.11 -5.45
N HIS A 106 9.60 -11.43 -4.78
CA HIS A 106 8.62 -10.45 -4.32
C HIS A 106 8.69 -10.35 -2.80
N ASN A 107 8.72 -9.12 -2.28
CA ASN A 107 8.64 -8.88 -0.85
C ASN A 107 7.41 -8.01 -0.58
N LEU A 108 6.65 -8.36 0.46
CA LEU A 108 5.56 -7.52 0.98
C LEU A 108 5.89 -7.14 2.41
N PHE A 109 5.76 -5.84 2.70
CA PHE A 109 6.01 -5.28 4.02
C PHE A 109 4.71 -4.69 4.56
N SER A 110 4.21 -5.23 5.67
CA SER A 110 3.03 -4.71 6.38
C SER A 110 3.50 -3.97 7.64
N ILE A 111 3.07 -2.73 7.83
CA ILE A 111 3.37 -1.92 9.02
C ILE A 111 2.06 -1.58 9.71
N GLY A 112 1.96 -1.87 11.01
CA GLY A 112 0.69 -1.76 11.72
C GLY A 112 -0.29 -2.82 11.22
N ILE A 113 0.08 -4.09 11.43
CA ILE A 113 -0.67 -5.26 10.94
C ILE A 113 -2.11 -5.26 11.47
N GLY A 114 -2.28 -4.90 12.75
CA GLY A 114 -3.56 -5.04 13.43
C GLY A 114 -4.01 -6.50 13.51
N ARG A 115 -5.33 -6.71 13.58
CA ARG A 115 -5.97 -8.03 13.73
C ARG A 115 -6.59 -8.57 12.44
N ASP A 116 -6.25 -7.98 11.29
CA ASP A 116 -6.80 -8.38 10.01
C ASP A 116 -5.73 -8.42 8.91
N ILE A 117 -5.40 -9.63 8.49
CA ILE A 117 -4.44 -9.90 7.42
C ILE A 117 -5.12 -10.35 6.12
N GLN A 118 -6.43 -10.11 5.96
CA GLN A 118 -7.19 -10.64 4.82
C GLN A 118 -6.63 -10.14 3.49
N ALA A 119 -6.25 -8.87 3.39
CA ALA A 119 -5.65 -8.31 2.19
C ALA A 119 -4.30 -8.98 1.86
N GLU A 120 -3.45 -9.23 2.86
CA GLU A 120 -2.20 -9.97 2.70
C GLU A 120 -2.43 -11.41 2.24
N ARG A 121 -3.45 -12.09 2.78
CA ARG A 121 -3.86 -13.44 2.37
C ARG A 121 -4.36 -13.44 0.91
N GLN A 122 -5.21 -12.49 0.54
CA GLN A 122 -5.67 -12.30 -0.85
C GLN A 122 -4.49 -12.04 -1.80
N PHE A 123 -3.56 -11.16 -1.41
CA PHE A 123 -2.36 -10.89 -2.20
C PHE A 123 -1.54 -12.16 -2.42
N ARG A 124 -1.30 -12.96 -1.37
CA ARG A 124 -0.60 -14.25 -1.46
C ARG A 124 -1.28 -15.21 -2.43
N ARG A 125 -2.61 -15.38 -2.35
CA ARG A 125 -3.37 -16.29 -3.24
C ARG A 125 -3.26 -15.86 -4.70
N LYS A 126 -3.49 -14.58 -4.98
CA LYS A 126 -3.43 -14.01 -6.34
C LYS A 126 -2.00 -14.07 -6.91
N MET A 127 -0.97 -13.81 -6.11
CA MET A 127 0.43 -13.97 -6.53
C MET A 127 0.79 -15.42 -6.86
N ARG A 128 0.34 -16.39 -6.05
CA ARG A 128 0.55 -17.83 -6.33
C ARG A 128 -0.12 -18.27 -7.63
N LYS A 129 -1.32 -17.78 -7.93
CA LYS A 129 -2.00 -18.01 -9.23
C LYS A 129 -1.21 -17.45 -10.41
N LEU A 130 -0.38 -16.43 -10.19
CA LEU A 130 0.57 -15.88 -11.16
C LEU A 130 1.96 -16.56 -11.14
N GLY A 131 2.10 -17.69 -10.43
CA GLY A 131 3.37 -18.42 -10.32
C GLY A 131 4.43 -17.71 -9.47
N ASN A 132 4.04 -16.65 -8.77
CA ASN A 132 4.96 -15.80 -8.03
C ASN A 132 4.90 -16.12 -6.53
N ASN A 133 6.08 -16.39 -5.95
CA ASN A 133 6.23 -16.48 -4.51
C ASN A 133 6.55 -15.10 -3.91
N VAL A 134 6.04 -14.86 -2.72
CA VAL A 134 6.21 -13.61 -1.98
C VAL A 134 6.74 -13.92 -0.60
N THR A 135 7.78 -13.20 -0.19
CA THR A 135 8.26 -13.17 1.19
C THR A 135 7.55 -12.05 1.94
N PHE A 136 6.90 -12.38 3.05
CA PHE A 136 6.12 -11.44 3.84
C PHE A 136 6.88 -11.05 5.10
N TYR A 137 6.86 -9.75 5.42
CA TYR A 137 7.44 -9.18 6.63
C TYR A 137 6.43 -8.22 7.25
N GLY A 138 6.13 -8.40 8.53
CA GLY A 138 5.11 -7.62 9.22
C GLY A 138 5.66 -7.03 10.51
N ALA A 139 5.45 -5.73 10.74
CA ALA A 139 5.84 -5.07 11.99
C ALA A 139 4.60 -4.54 12.72
N ASP A 140 4.43 -4.96 13.96
CA ASP A 140 3.38 -4.48 14.85
C ASP A 140 3.85 -4.57 16.32
N PRO A 141 3.58 -3.57 17.17
CA PRO A 141 4.00 -3.61 18.57
C PRO A 141 3.14 -4.53 19.46
N VAL A 142 1.96 -4.99 19.01
CA VAL A 142 1.05 -5.82 19.81
C VAL A 142 1.17 -7.29 19.41
N SER A 143 1.91 -8.08 20.17
CA SER A 143 2.22 -9.47 19.81
C SER A 143 1.14 -10.51 20.13
N TYR A 144 0.31 -10.29 21.16
CA TYR A 144 -0.54 -11.35 21.74
C TYR A 144 -1.42 -12.12 20.74
N ILE A 145 -1.98 -11.42 19.74
CA ILE A 145 -2.75 -12.03 18.65
C ILE A 145 -2.03 -11.86 17.31
N ASN A 146 -1.42 -10.70 17.08
CA ASN A 146 -0.94 -10.33 15.75
C ASN A 146 0.29 -11.15 15.32
N ASP A 147 1.09 -11.63 16.28
CA ASP A 147 2.23 -12.51 15.99
C ASP A 147 1.75 -13.83 15.38
N ASP A 148 0.92 -14.58 16.11
CA ASP A 148 0.41 -15.87 15.62
C ASP A 148 -0.32 -15.72 14.28
N LEU A 149 -1.11 -14.65 14.14
CA LEU A 149 -1.85 -14.36 12.92
C LEU A 149 -0.90 -14.15 11.74
N TYR A 150 0.08 -13.25 11.87
CA TYR A 150 0.97 -12.89 10.76
C TYR A 150 2.03 -13.97 10.49
N SER A 151 2.49 -14.67 11.52
CA SER A 151 3.51 -15.73 11.41
C SER A 151 3.06 -16.92 10.54
N ARG A 152 1.75 -17.03 10.24
CA ARG A 152 1.19 -17.99 9.25
C ARG A 152 1.47 -17.63 7.79
N ILE A 153 1.83 -16.38 7.54
CA ILE A 153 2.05 -15.87 6.19
C ILE A 153 3.48 -15.35 5.98
N GLY A 154 4.15 -14.89 7.04
CA GLY A 154 5.44 -14.21 6.95
C GLY A 154 6.21 -14.16 8.26
N THR A 155 7.24 -13.31 8.30
CA THR A 155 8.01 -13.01 9.51
C THR A 155 7.37 -11.84 10.26
N TYR A 156 7.06 -12.04 11.54
CA TYR A 156 6.54 -11.01 12.42
C TYR A 156 7.65 -10.33 13.23
N PHE A 157 7.59 -9.00 13.34
CA PHE A 157 8.50 -8.18 14.14
C PHE A 157 7.69 -7.44 15.22
N PRO A 158 7.91 -7.73 16.52
CA PRO A 158 7.16 -7.15 17.64
C PRO A 158 7.63 -5.73 17.97
N LEU A 159 7.52 -4.80 17.01
CA LEU A 159 8.04 -3.44 17.13
C LEU A 159 7.13 -2.42 16.45
N ALA A 160 7.06 -1.23 17.02
CA ALA A 160 6.45 -0.08 16.35
C ALA A 160 7.48 0.54 15.39
N LEU A 161 7.05 0.90 14.18
CA LEU A 161 7.89 1.64 13.25
C LEU A 161 7.50 3.11 13.28
N GLY A 162 8.51 3.97 13.39
CA GLY A 162 8.32 5.41 13.49
C GLY A 162 9.28 6.19 12.61
N ALA A 163 9.07 7.51 12.56
CA ALA A 163 9.99 8.43 11.90
C ALA A 163 11.33 8.56 12.66
N GLN A 164 11.38 8.22 13.93
CA GLN A 164 12.60 8.24 14.75
C GLN A 164 12.54 7.09 15.74
N SER A 165 13.72 6.58 16.13
CA SER A 165 13.82 5.62 17.23
C SER A 165 13.61 6.32 18.57
N GLY A 166 12.91 5.67 19.50
CA GLY A 166 12.69 6.22 20.83
C GLY A 166 11.42 5.67 21.48
N ILE A 167 11.10 6.19 22.67
CA ILE A 167 9.85 5.86 23.36
C ILE A 167 8.83 6.96 23.03
N SER A 168 7.71 6.58 22.43
CA SER A 168 6.60 7.50 22.17
C SER A 168 5.26 6.78 22.26
N SER A 169 4.19 7.57 22.40
CA SER A 169 2.83 7.05 22.47
C SER A 169 2.31 6.71 21.09
N ALA A 170 1.72 5.54 20.92
CA ALA A 170 0.97 5.16 19.72
C ALA A 170 -0.39 4.58 20.09
N MET A 171 -1.37 4.80 19.22
CA MET A 171 -2.71 4.20 19.34
C MET A 171 -2.63 2.75 18.88
N VAL A 172 -2.92 1.81 19.78
CA VAL A 172 -2.89 0.38 19.47
C VAL A 172 -4.18 -0.30 19.89
N MET A 173 -4.57 -1.31 19.11
CA MET A 173 -5.72 -2.14 19.42
C MET A 173 -5.38 -3.09 20.57
N ILE A 174 -6.05 -2.92 21.71
CA ILE A 174 -5.87 -3.77 22.89
C ILE A 174 -6.87 -4.94 22.89
N GLU A 175 -6.78 -5.85 23.85
CA GLU A 175 -7.53 -7.12 23.89
C GLU A 175 -9.04 -6.96 23.65
N ASP A 176 -9.66 -5.93 24.24
CA ASP A 176 -11.09 -5.61 24.10
C ASP A 176 -11.53 -5.14 22.70
N GLY A 177 -10.60 -4.97 21.76
CA GLY A 177 -10.85 -4.49 20.40
C GLY A 177 -10.84 -2.96 20.27
N GLY A 178 -10.71 -2.23 21.37
CA GLY A 178 -10.60 -0.78 21.38
C GLY A 178 -9.17 -0.29 21.10
N TYR A 179 -9.06 0.91 20.55
CA TYR A 179 -7.78 1.61 20.38
C TYR A 179 -7.47 2.45 21.61
N ARG A 180 -6.28 2.26 22.19
CA ARG A 180 -5.81 3.07 23.33
C ARG A 180 -4.37 3.54 23.13
N PRO A 181 -4.01 4.73 23.63
CA PRO A 181 -2.62 5.17 23.61
C PRO A 181 -1.79 4.29 24.53
N LYS A 182 -0.67 3.76 24.02
CA LYS A 182 0.34 3.06 24.81
C LYS A 182 1.72 3.59 24.48
N SER A 183 2.52 3.74 25.53
CA SER A 183 3.96 4.03 25.38
C SER A 183 4.68 2.80 24.88
N MET A 184 5.43 2.93 23.79
CA MET A 184 6.16 1.83 23.18
C MET A 184 7.43 2.31 22.50
N ILE A 185 8.35 1.37 22.32
CA ILE A 185 9.60 1.60 21.60
C ILE A 185 9.28 1.62 20.11
N HIS A 186 9.54 2.76 19.49
CA HIS A 186 9.58 2.91 18.05
C HIS A 186 11.00 2.68 17.56
N VAL A 187 11.10 1.97 16.43
CA VAL A 187 12.32 1.81 15.65
C VAL A 187 12.20 2.68 14.41
N ASP A 188 13.24 3.45 14.10
CA ASP A 188 13.30 4.23 12.87
C ASP A 188 13.09 3.32 11.65
N ILE A 189 12.18 3.74 10.77
CA ILE A 189 11.80 2.95 9.59
C ILE A 189 13.00 2.66 8.68
N LEU A 190 13.96 3.57 8.53
CA LEU A 190 15.15 3.31 7.69
C LEU A 190 16.07 2.30 8.35
N TYR A 191 16.26 2.41 9.67
CA TYR A 191 17.00 1.41 10.41
C TYR A 191 16.38 0.03 10.24
N PHE A 192 15.05 -0.09 10.36
CA PHE A 192 14.35 -1.35 10.15
C PHE A 192 14.62 -1.92 8.74
N PHE A 193 14.39 -1.13 7.69
CA PHE A 193 14.61 -1.62 6.33
C PHE A 193 16.10 -1.93 6.05
N LYS A 194 17.01 -1.03 6.40
CA LYS A 194 18.44 -1.18 6.09
C LYS A 194 19.11 -2.27 6.92
N ASN A 195 18.87 -2.30 8.22
CA ASN A 195 19.63 -3.12 9.16
C ASN A 195 18.93 -4.44 9.50
N LEU A 196 17.59 -4.49 9.47
CA LEU A 196 16.84 -5.71 9.78
C LEU A 196 16.40 -6.46 8.52
N LEU A 197 16.14 -5.75 7.42
CA LEU A 197 15.68 -6.36 6.16
C LEU A 197 16.69 -6.29 5.01
N ASN A 198 17.80 -5.58 5.18
CA ASN A 198 18.81 -5.33 4.15
C ASN A 198 18.24 -4.67 2.87
N VAL A 199 17.30 -3.74 3.04
CA VAL A 199 16.64 -2.94 1.99
C VAL A 199 17.10 -1.48 2.07
N THR A 200 17.51 -0.90 0.95
CA THR A 200 17.93 0.51 0.91
C THR A 200 16.72 1.42 0.71
N ILE A 201 16.54 2.39 1.61
CA ILE A 201 15.51 3.44 1.51
C ILE A 201 16.17 4.80 1.70
N HIS A 202 15.72 5.79 0.93
CA HIS A 202 16.13 7.18 1.06
C HIS A 202 15.03 7.98 1.76
N LYS A 203 15.40 8.77 2.76
CA LYS A 203 14.49 9.65 3.51
C LYS A 203 14.98 11.09 3.44
N HIS A 204 14.03 12.02 3.37
CA HIS A 204 14.24 13.43 3.71
C HIS A 204 13.74 13.71 5.13
N GLN A 205 14.39 14.66 5.82
CA GLN A 205 14.10 14.99 7.22
C GLN A 205 12.63 15.37 7.45
N ASP A 206 12.17 15.22 8.69
CA ASP A 206 10.82 15.60 9.12
C ASP A 206 10.81 17.10 9.42
N TYR A 207 9.98 17.88 8.71
CA TYR A 207 9.89 19.32 8.90
C TYR A 207 8.53 19.72 9.48
N PRO A 208 8.47 20.83 10.26
CA PRO A 208 7.23 21.33 10.85
C PRO A 208 6.16 21.75 9.83
N GLU A 209 6.50 21.85 8.54
CA GLU A 209 5.63 22.32 7.45
C GLU A 209 5.19 21.18 6.51
N ARG A 210 4.69 20.06 7.06
CA ARG A 210 4.36 18.85 6.29
C ARG A 210 3.50 19.09 5.04
N LYS A 211 2.58 20.05 5.07
CA LYS A 211 1.73 20.40 3.91
C LYS A 211 2.52 21.12 2.82
N THR A 212 3.41 22.05 3.19
CA THR A 212 4.33 22.72 2.25
C THR A 212 5.23 21.69 1.58
N GLU A 213 5.79 20.78 2.36
CA GLU A 213 6.65 19.72 1.81
C GLU A 213 5.91 18.76 0.90
N PHE A 214 4.71 18.37 1.31
CA PHE A 214 3.84 17.54 0.48
C PHE A 214 3.54 18.22 -0.85
N MET A 215 3.17 19.51 -0.82
CA MET A 215 2.95 20.31 -2.02
C MET A 215 4.20 20.36 -2.91
N VAL A 216 5.36 20.72 -2.35
CA VAL A 216 6.63 20.79 -3.10
C VAL A 216 6.98 19.44 -3.71
N PHE A 217 6.83 18.36 -2.94
CA PHE A 217 7.07 16.99 -3.39
C PHE A 217 6.14 16.61 -4.56
N VAL A 218 4.83 16.80 -4.41
CA VAL A 218 3.85 16.46 -5.45
C VAL A 218 4.08 17.29 -6.71
N LYS A 219 4.32 18.60 -6.58
CA LYS A 219 4.62 19.47 -7.74
C LYS A 219 5.87 18.98 -8.47
N ARG A 220 6.96 18.68 -7.74
CA ARG A 220 8.18 18.12 -8.33
C ARG A 220 7.89 16.82 -9.08
N ILE A 221 7.10 15.92 -8.49
CA ILE A 221 6.72 14.65 -9.13
C ILE A 221 5.93 14.88 -10.43
N ILE A 222 4.99 15.84 -10.43
CA ILE A 222 4.24 16.22 -11.63
C ILE A 222 5.19 16.80 -12.69
N GLU A 223 6.05 17.75 -12.33
CA GLU A 223 6.99 18.41 -13.25
C GLU A 223 8.00 17.44 -13.86
N GLU A 224 8.47 16.47 -13.07
CA GLU A 224 9.39 15.42 -13.53
C GLU A 224 8.79 14.57 -14.65
N LYS A 225 7.46 14.45 -14.76
CA LYS A 225 6.75 13.62 -15.77
C LYS A 225 7.17 12.14 -15.76
N ARG A 226 7.58 11.66 -14.58
CA ARG A 226 8.07 10.28 -14.38
C ARG A 226 7.08 9.39 -13.64
N PHE A 227 6.33 9.95 -12.71
CA PHE A 227 5.42 9.19 -11.86
C PHE A 227 3.97 9.65 -12.01
N GLY A 228 3.05 8.68 -11.97
CA GLY A 228 1.62 8.93 -11.76
C GLY A 228 1.26 8.74 -10.29
N ILE A 229 0.52 9.69 -9.72
CA ILE A 229 -0.01 9.65 -8.35
C ILE A 229 -1.52 9.45 -8.43
N PHE A 230 -1.99 8.34 -7.88
CA PHE A 230 -3.35 7.88 -8.10
C PHE A 230 -4.03 7.51 -6.77
N GLY A 231 -5.35 7.42 -6.82
CA GLY A 231 -6.17 6.92 -5.72
C GLY A 231 -6.19 7.84 -4.52
N GLY A 232 -6.15 9.16 -4.74
CA GLY A 232 -6.35 10.14 -3.68
C GLY A 232 -7.64 9.82 -2.91
N ASP A 233 -7.49 9.43 -1.66
CA ASP A 233 -8.58 9.29 -0.71
C ASP A 233 -8.19 9.98 0.60
N GLN A 234 -9.14 10.69 1.19
CA GLN A 234 -8.95 11.47 2.41
C GLN A 234 -10.06 11.12 3.40
N TYR A 235 -9.67 10.43 4.46
CA TYR A 235 -10.46 10.29 5.70
C TYR A 235 -9.78 11.07 6.83
N ILE A 236 -8.55 10.68 7.19
CA ILE A 236 -7.67 11.38 8.16
C ILE A 236 -6.25 11.56 7.58
N HIS A 237 -5.87 10.72 6.62
CA HIS A 237 -4.59 10.76 5.91
C HIS A 237 -4.83 10.70 4.40
N ASN A 238 -3.93 11.31 3.63
CA ASN A 238 -3.90 11.15 2.18
C ASN A 238 -3.37 9.77 1.82
N ARG A 239 -4.24 8.91 1.29
CA ARG A 239 -3.87 7.61 0.73
C ARG A 239 -3.64 7.80 -0.76
N MET A 240 -2.54 7.25 -1.27
CA MET A 240 -2.20 7.31 -2.69
C MET A 240 -1.28 6.16 -3.08
N PHE A 241 -1.27 5.83 -4.37
CA PHE A 241 -0.27 4.94 -4.95
C PHE A 241 0.49 5.64 -6.06
N LEU A 242 1.80 5.36 -6.11
CA LEU A 242 2.73 5.98 -7.05
C LEU A 242 3.21 4.93 -8.05
N PHE A 243 3.12 5.23 -9.34
CA PHE A 243 3.66 4.36 -10.39
C PHE A 243 4.70 5.09 -11.24
N ASN A 244 5.88 4.50 -11.41
CA ASN A 244 6.94 5.05 -12.26
C ASN A 244 6.74 4.64 -13.73
N PHE A 245 6.27 5.58 -14.56
CA PHE A 245 6.05 5.40 -15.99
C PHE A 245 7.32 5.58 -16.83
N GLU A 246 8.41 6.08 -16.27
CA GLU A 246 9.71 6.15 -16.96
C GLU A 246 10.48 4.82 -16.84
N SER A 247 10.31 4.10 -15.73
CA SER A 247 11.00 2.85 -15.47
C SER A 247 10.55 1.74 -16.42
N LYS A 248 11.43 1.39 -17.37
CA LYS A 248 11.24 0.25 -18.27
C LYS A 248 10.97 -1.05 -17.50
N TYR A 249 11.61 -1.22 -16.34
CA TYR A 249 11.37 -2.35 -15.46
C TYR A 249 9.93 -2.36 -14.92
N CYS A 250 9.45 -1.24 -14.38
CA CYS A 250 8.08 -1.14 -13.86
C CYS A 250 7.04 -1.35 -14.96
N ILE A 251 7.22 -0.71 -16.12
CA ILE A 251 6.31 -0.86 -17.27
C ILE A 251 6.27 -2.31 -17.73
N ARG A 252 7.44 -2.95 -17.92
CA ARG A 252 7.51 -4.36 -18.35
C ARG A 252 6.84 -5.28 -17.34
N LYS A 253 7.13 -5.09 -16.05
CA LYS A 253 6.62 -5.93 -14.96
C LYS A 253 5.12 -5.80 -14.76
N PHE A 254 4.58 -4.57 -14.74
CA PHE A 254 3.22 -4.31 -14.26
C PHE A 254 2.25 -3.87 -15.36
N LEU A 255 2.72 -3.33 -16.47
CA LEU A 255 1.85 -2.75 -17.51
C LEU A 255 1.89 -3.52 -18.83
N ASN A 256 2.78 -4.51 -18.96
CA ASN A 256 2.86 -5.46 -20.07
C ASN A 256 2.89 -4.78 -21.44
N LYS A 257 3.93 -3.96 -21.62
CA LYS A 257 4.43 -3.69 -22.96
C LYS A 257 5.27 -4.92 -23.33
N PHE A 258 4.77 -5.77 -24.22
CA PHE A 258 5.68 -6.62 -24.99
C PHE A 258 6.72 -5.66 -25.56
N ALA A 259 7.96 -5.82 -25.09
CA ALA A 259 9.08 -5.00 -25.51
C ALA A 259 9.27 -5.14 -27.04
#